data_AF-A0A7W8GEA3-F1
#
_entry.id   AF-A0A7W8GEA3-F1
#
_cell.length_a   1.000
_cell.length_b   1.000
_cell.length_c   1.000
_cell.angle_alpha   90.00
_cell.angle_beta   90.00
_cell.angle_gamma   90.00
#
_symmetry.space_group_name_H-M   'P 1'
#
loop_
_entity.id
_entity.type
_entity.pdbx_description
1 polymer ?
#
loop_
_entity_poly.entity_id
_entity_poly.type
_entity_poly.pdbx_seq_one_letter_code
_entity_poly.pdbx_strand_id
1 'polypeptide(L)' 'MNSTGIRLDPVMSEEAWAEAGRANADYHARRRAGGERGVRPILPDLLIGAHALYLADRLFTLHPADFSDFPALKVVTL' A
#
# COMPACT_ATOMS: atom_id res chain seq x y z
N MET A 1 25.72 -8.37 -10.22
CA MET A 1 24.34 -8.82 -9.88
C MET A 1 24.33 -9.15 -8.40
N ASN A 2 23.44 -8.53 -7.61
CA ASN A 2 23.28 -8.91 -6.20
C ASN A 2 22.78 -10.37 -6.14
N SER A 3 23.50 -11.20 -5.39
CA SER A 3 23.31 -12.66 -5.25
C SER A 3 21.96 -13.08 -4.68
N THR A 4 21.13 -12.13 -4.25
CA THR A 4 19.85 -12.37 -3.57
C THR A 4 18.63 -12.24 -4.50
N GLY A 5 18.80 -11.79 -5.75
CA GLY A 5 17.66 -11.51 -6.64
C GLY A 5 16.82 -10.29 -6.22
N ILE A 6 17.28 -9.53 -5.22
CA ILE A 6 16.60 -8.33 -4.72
C ILE A 6 17.03 -7.12 -5.57
N ARG A 7 16.05 -6.36 -6.07
CA ARG A 7 16.26 -5.09 -6.77
C ARG A 7 15.58 -3.97 -6.00
N LEU A 8 16.30 -2.86 -5.81
CA LEU A 8 15.69 -1.60 -5.38
C LEU A 8 14.94 -0.98 -6.57
N ASP A 9 13.67 -0.66 -6.37
CA ASP A 9 12.92 0.21 -7.29
C ASP A 9 12.77 1.59 -6.64
N PRO A 10 13.51 2.61 -7.10
CA PRO A 10 13.41 3.95 -6.54
C PRO A 10 12.27 4.77 -7.16
N VAL A 11 11.59 4.26 -8.18
CA VAL A 11 10.63 5.04 -8.97
C VAL A 11 9.22 4.75 -8.49
N MET A 12 8.44 5.81 -8.29
CA MET A 12 6.99 5.70 -8.13
C MET A 12 6.32 6.38 -9.33
N SER A 13 5.45 5.65 -10.03
CA SER A 13 4.75 6.20 -11.19
C SER A 13 3.69 7.23 -10.78
N GLU A 14 3.24 8.06 -11.72
CA GLU A 14 2.18 9.03 -11.44
C GLU A 14 0.87 8.34 -11.01
N GLU A 15 0.57 7.17 -11.59
CA GLU A 15 -0.60 6.38 -11.21
C GLU A 15 -0.51 5.85 -9.78
N ALA A 16 0.68 5.38 -9.37
CA ALA A 16 0.91 4.95 -8.00
C ALA A 16 0.78 6.14 -7.01
N TRP A 17 1.26 7.32 -7.38
CA TRP A 17 1.07 8.54 -6.57
C TRP A 17 -0.42 8.92 -6.45
N ALA A 18 -1.14 8.91 -7.56
CA ALA A 18 -2.56 9.23 -7.60
C ALA A 18 -3.38 8.24 -6.76
N GLU A 19 -3.08 6.95 -6.87
CA GLU A 19 -3.75 5.90 -6.12
C GLU A 19 -3.49 6.01 -4.61
N ALA A 20 -2.24 6.26 -4.19
CA ALA A 20 -1.92 6.51 -2.78
C ALA A 20 -2.68 7.73 -2.23
N GLY A 21 -2.79 8.80 -3.03
CA GLY A 21 -3.58 9.99 -2.68
C GLY A 21 -5.07 9.69 -2.51
N ARG A 22 -5.65 8.90 -3.43
CA ARG A 22 -7.05 8.47 -3.38
C ARG A 22 -7.31 7.64 -2.11
N ALA A 23 -6.49 6.62 -1.87
CA ALA A 23 -6.64 5.77 -0.70
C ALA A 23 -6.51 6.56 0.62
N ASN A 24 -5.64 7.58 0.65
CA ASN A 24 -5.48 8.44 1.82
C ASN A 24 -6.70 9.32 2.07
N ALA A 25 -7.29 9.87 1.00
CA ALA A 25 -8.53 10.64 1.08
C ALA A 25 -9.68 9.77 1.58
N ASP A 26 -9.83 8.56 1.04
CA ASP A 26 -10.87 7.59 1.43
C ASP A 26 -10.72 7.18 2.90
N TYR A 27 -9.49 6.85 3.33
CA TYR A 27 -9.18 6.55 4.72
C TYR A 27 -9.63 7.69 5.66
N HIS A 28 -9.23 8.93 5.37
CA HIS A 28 -9.58 10.07 6.20
C HIS A 28 -11.07 10.43 6.13
N ALA A 29 -11.76 10.13 5.02
CA ALA A 29 -13.22 10.24 4.93
C ALA A 29 -13.91 9.25 5.88
N ARG A 30 -13.53 7.96 5.85
CA ARG A 30 -14.07 6.93 6.76
C ARG A 30 -13.78 7.25 8.23
N ARG A 31 -12.58 7.74 8.53
CA ARG A 31 -12.19 8.15 9.90
C ARG A 31 -13.06 9.29 10.42
N ARG A 32 -13.36 10.30 9.58
CA ARG A 32 -14.26 11.41 9.94
C ARG A 32 -15.71 10.94 10.13
N ALA A 33 -16.14 9.92 9.40
CA ALA A 33 -17.47 9.33 9.51
C ALA A 33 -17.67 8.42 10.74
N GLY A 34 -16.68 8.33 11.65
CA GLY A 34 -16.77 7.51 12.85
C GLY A 34 -16.17 6.11 12.72
N GLY A 35 -15.38 5.86 11.67
CA GLY A 35 -14.59 4.63 11.51
C GLY A 35 -13.57 4.41 12.65
N GLU A 36 -12.97 3.22 12.69
CA GLU A 36 -12.11 2.76 13.79
C GLU A 36 -11.08 3.80 14.26
N ARG A 37 -11.05 4.01 15.57
CA ARG A 37 -10.07 4.86 16.25
C ARG A 37 -8.88 4.00 16.69
N GLY A 38 -7.93 3.80 15.77
CA GLY A 38 -6.66 3.13 16.04
C GLY A 38 -5.48 3.91 15.46
N VAL A 39 -4.29 3.75 16.04
CA VAL A 39 -3.04 4.30 15.51
C VAL A 39 -2.60 3.38 14.36
N ARG A 40 -2.79 3.82 13.12
CA ARG A 40 -2.14 3.20 11.96
C ARG A 40 -1.26 4.26 11.30
N PRO A 41 0.02 4.02 11.01
CA PRO A 41 0.82 4.93 10.20
C PRO A 41 0.33 4.84 8.75
N ILE A 42 -0.72 5.61 8.43
CA ILE A 42 -1.50 5.43 7.20
C ILE A 42 -0.69 5.73 5.94
N LEU A 43 0.11 6.79 5.94
CA LEU A 43 0.71 7.25 4.68
C LEU A 43 1.75 6.28 4.10
N PRO A 44 2.72 5.72 4.87
CA PRO A 44 3.65 4.75 4.33
C PRO A 44 2.98 3.50 3.75
N ASP A 45 2.00 2.92 4.44
CA ASP A 45 1.32 1.70 3.98
C ASP A 45 0.53 1.96 2.70
N LEU A 46 -0.07 3.15 2.56
CA LEU A 46 -0.74 3.54 1.33
C LEU A 46 0.23 3.72 0.16
N LEU A 47 1.43 4.26 0.40
CA LEU A 47 2.46 4.37 -0.63
C LEU A 47 2.98 2.98 -1.04
N ILE A 48 3.21 2.10 -0.07
CA ILE A 48 3.66 0.72 -0.32
C ILE A 48 2.59 -0.06 -1.10
N GLY A 49 1.32 0.05 -0.69
CA GLY A 49 0.20 -0.63 -1.35
C GLY A 49 0.00 -0.15 -2.79
N ALA A 50 0.03 1.16 -3.03
CA ALA A 50 -0.09 1.71 -4.38
C ALA A 50 1.11 1.34 -5.26
N HIS A 51 2.34 1.44 -4.74
CA HIS A 51 3.52 0.99 -5.46
C HIS A 51 3.41 -0.49 -5.84
N ALA A 52 3.03 -1.36 -4.89
CA ALA A 52 2.88 -2.78 -5.15
C ALA A 52 1.76 -3.09 -6.16
N LEU A 53 0.67 -2.33 -6.14
CA LEU A 53 -0.46 -2.51 -7.05
C LEU A 53 -0.08 -2.20 -8.51
N TYR A 54 0.73 -1.17 -8.74
CA TYR A 54 1.08 -0.70 -10.08
C TYR A 54 2.39 -1.26 -10.63
N LEU A 55 3.35 -1.58 -9.76
CA LEU A 55 4.72 -1.87 -10.16
C LEU A 55 5.21 -3.28 -9.76
N ALA A 56 4.46 -4.01 -8.93
CA ALA A 56 4.82 -5.37 -8.50
C ALA A 56 3.77 -6.42 -8.91
N ASP A 57 4.14 -7.71 -8.91
CA ASP A 57 3.16 -8.80 -9.08
C ASP A 57 2.34 -9.02 -7.80
N ARG A 58 2.99 -8.94 -6.62
CA ARG A 58 2.40 -9.20 -5.30
C ARG A 58 3.12 -8.44 -4.20
N LEU A 59 2.42 -8.15 -3.11
CA LEU A 59 3.00 -7.62 -1.87
C LEU A 59 3.17 -8.74 -0.83
N PHE A 60 4.40 -8.93 -0.34
CA PHE A 60 4.67 -9.79 0.81
C PHE A 60 4.65 -8.98 2.11
N THR A 61 3.84 -9.39 3.09
CA THR A 61 3.73 -8.72 4.39
C THR A 61 3.27 -9.68 5.49
N LEU A 62 3.64 -9.38 6.74
CA LEU A 62 3.11 -10.04 7.94
C LEU A 62 1.78 -9.42 8.42
N HIS A 63 1.39 -8.28 7.85
CA HIS A 63 0.18 -7.54 8.25
C HIS A 63 -0.73 -7.31 7.03
N PRO A 64 -1.37 -8.35 6.47
CA PRO A 64 -2.19 -8.22 5.27
C PRO A 64 -3.38 -7.25 5.45
N ALA A 65 -3.90 -7.13 6.68
CA ALA A 65 -5.00 -6.23 7.01
C ALA A 65 -4.65 -4.74 6.88
N ASP A 66 -3.37 -4.37 6.78
CA ASP A 66 -2.93 -2.99 6.53
C ASP A 66 -3.16 -2.55 5.09
N PHE A 67 -3.31 -3.52 4.17
CA PHE A 67 -3.44 -3.27 2.74
C PHE A 67 -4.86 -3.50 2.22
N SER A 68 -5.86 -3.56 3.12
CA SER A 68 -7.27 -3.80 2.76
C SER A 68 -7.88 -2.70 1.88
N ASP A 69 -7.26 -1.52 1.85
CA ASP A 69 -7.66 -0.40 0.99
C ASP A 69 -7.35 -0.63 -0.50
N PHE A 70 -6.60 -1.70 -0.83
CA PHE A 70 -6.23 -2.06 -2.20
C PHE A 70 -6.82 -3.42 -2.58
N PRO A 71 -8.13 -3.50 -2.89
CA PRO A 71 -8.81 -4.79 -3.11
C PRO A 71 -8.27 -5.59 -4.32
N ALA A 72 -7.64 -4.91 -5.29
CA ALA A 72 -7.01 -5.55 -6.45
C ALA A 72 -5.56 -5.99 -6.18
N LEU A 73 -4.95 -5.60 -5.06
CA LEU A 73 -3.59 -5.96 -4.72
C LEU A 73 -3.52 -7.42 -4.28
N LYS A 74 -2.64 -8.19 -4.93
CA LYS A 74 -2.34 -9.56 -4.51
C LYS A 74 -1.40 -9.51 -3.30
N VAL A 75 -1.92 -9.86 -2.13
CA VAL A 75 -1.13 -9.96 -0.90
C VAL A 75 -0.75 -11.41 -0.62
N VAL A 76 0.52 -11.64 -0.29
CA VAL A 76 1.05 -12.93 0.17
C VAL A 76 1.62 -12.75 1.58
N THR A 77 1.48 -13.79 2.41
CA THR A 77 1.96 -13.82 3.79
C THR A 77 2.61 -15.18 4.07
N LEU A 78 3.18 -15.36 5.26
CA LEU A 78 3.76 -16.64 5.68
C LEU A 78 2.69 -17.71 5.90
#